data_AF-A0A1M3BAC3-F1
#
_entry.id   AF-A0A1M3BAC3-F1
#
_cell.length_a   1.000
_cell.length_b   1.000
_cell.length_c   1.000
_cell.angle_alpha   90.00
_cell.angle_beta   90.00
_cell.angle_gamma   90.00
#
_symmetry.space_group_name_H-M   'P 1'
#
loop_
_entity.id
_entity.type
_entity.pdbx_description
1 polymer ?
#
loop_
_entity_poly.entity_id
_entity_poly.type
_entity_poly.pdbx_seq_one_letter_code
_entity_poly.pdbx_strand_id
1 'polypeptide(L)'
;MPTDQPRIQVTEDRELRAALRAAAPHLPAGLPRSRQVRELAIVGARHLIGEEPEDARRQELLEELARGFTEPETAGVDWDVLRDARHRAWPER
;
A
#
# COMPACT_ATOMS: atom_id res chain seq x y z
N MET A 1 -13.11 -23.43 26.02
CA MET A 1 -12.06 -23.26 25.01
C MET A 1 -11.03 -22.29 25.57
N PRO A 2 -9.86 -22.75 26.04
CA PRO A 2 -8.74 -21.85 26.30
C PRO A 2 -8.29 -21.25 24.96
N THR A 3 -8.11 -19.93 24.91
CA THR A 3 -7.54 -19.24 23.76
C THR A 3 -6.04 -19.10 23.98
N ASP A 4 -5.23 -19.58 23.04
CA ASP A 4 -3.75 -19.51 23.12
C ASP A 4 -3.21 -18.08 23.04
N GLN A 5 -4.05 -17.09 22.70
CA GLN A 5 -3.66 -15.69 22.70
C GLN A 5 -3.98 -15.00 24.03
N PRO A 6 -3.02 -14.26 24.62
CA PRO A 6 -3.27 -13.46 25.82
C PRO A 6 -4.34 -12.39 25.54
N ARG A 7 -5.22 -12.17 26.52
CA ARG A 7 -6.24 -11.12 26.44
C ARG A 7 -5.57 -9.74 26.46
N ILE A 8 -5.75 -8.99 25.38
CA ILE A 8 -5.26 -7.61 25.29
C ILE A 8 -6.24 -6.69 26.03
N GLN A 9 -5.77 -6.05 27.12
CA GLN A 9 -6.52 -4.99 27.79
C GLN A 9 -6.35 -3.68 27.02
N VAL A 10 -7.29 -3.41 26.13
CA VAL A 10 -7.33 -2.24 25.24
C VAL A 10 -7.23 -0.90 25.99
N THR A 11 -7.60 -0.90 27.27
CA THR A 11 -7.53 0.27 28.14
C THR A 11 -6.13 0.59 28.62
N GLU A 12 -5.17 -0.34 28.60
CA GLU A 12 -3.82 -0.11 29.12
C GLU A 12 -2.80 0.15 28.01
N ASP A 13 -3.11 -0.28 26.78
CA ASP A 13 -2.25 -0.09 25.62
C ASP A 13 -2.47 1.29 24.96
N ARG A 14 -1.44 2.14 25.05
CA ARG A 14 -1.46 3.49 24.46
C ARG A 14 -1.44 3.46 22.94
N GLU A 15 -0.70 2.54 22.34
CA GLU A 15 -0.56 2.42 20.89
C GLU A 15 -1.87 1.94 20.27
N LEU A 16 -2.47 0.90 20.85
CA LEU A 16 -3.76 0.39 20.44
C LEU A 16 -4.86 1.45 20.59
N ARG A 17 -4.81 2.27 21.65
CA ARG A 17 -5.74 3.39 21.83
C ARG A 17 -5.54 4.50 20.79
N ALA A 18 -4.31 4.74 20.34
CA ALA A 18 -4.03 5.69 19.26
C ALA A 18 -4.55 5.14 17.92
N ALA A 19 -4.27 3.87 17.61
CA ALA A 19 -4.74 3.20 16.40
C ALA A 19 -6.27 3.21 16.29
N LEU A 20 -6.99 2.90 17.37
CA LEU A 20 -8.45 2.98 17.40
C LEU A 20 -9.01 4.39 17.17
N ARG A 21 -8.30 5.43 17.65
CA ARG A 21 -8.68 6.82 17.39
C ARG A 21 -8.48 7.21 15.92
N ALA A 22 -7.37 6.78 15.32
CA ALA A 22 -7.11 6.99 13.90
C ALA A 22 -8.12 6.26 13.02
N ALA A 23 -8.50 5.03 13.40
CA ALA A 23 -9.46 4.22 12.67
C ALA A 23 -10.93 4.60 12.92
N ALA A 24 -11.22 5.44 13.93
CA ALA A 24 -12.58 5.81 14.32
C ALA A 24 -13.49 6.30 13.16
N PRO A 25 -13.01 7.07 12.17
CA PRO A 25 -13.83 7.50 11.03
C PRO A 25 -14.26 6.36 10.10
N HIS A 26 -13.52 5.26 10.10
CA HIS A 26 -13.73 4.11 9.23
C HIS A 26 -14.46 2.96 9.93
N LEU A 27 -14.67 3.08 11.25
CA LEU A 27 -15.37 2.08 12.05
C LEU A 27 -16.86 2.41 12.16
N PRO A 28 -17.75 1.40 12.18
CA PRO A 28 -19.17 1.63 12.38
C PRO A 28 -19.44 2.30 13.73
N ALA A 29 -20.22 3.38 13.70
CA ALA A 29 -20.61 4.12 14.90
C ALA A 29 -21.45 3.24 15.84
N GLY A 30 -21.32 3.46 17.15
CA GLY A 30 -22.14 2.79 18.17
C GLY A 30 -21.75 1.34 18.51
N LEU A 31 -20.67 0.79 17.93
CA LEU A 31 -20.20 -0.54 18.29
C LEU A 31 -19.52 -0.58 19.67
N PRO A 32 -19.67 -1.69 20.43
CA PRO A 32 -18.86 -1.93 21.63
C PRO A 32 -17.36 -1.93 21.31
N ARG A 33 -16.54 -1.47 22.26
CA ARG A 33 -15.09 -1.30 22.06
C ARG A 33 -14.38 -2.59 21.65
N SER A 34 -14.83 -3.75 22.15
CA SER A 34 -14.31 -5.07 21.76
C SER A 34 -14.59 -5.41 20.29
N ARG A 35 -15.75 -5.00 19.76
CA ARG A 35 -16.10 -5.16 18.34
C ARG A 35 -15.24 -4.25 17.47
N GLN A 36 -15.00 -3.00 17.88
CA GLN A 36 -14.12 -2.07 17.17
C GLN A 36 -12.69 -2.62 17.02
N VAL A 37 -12.14 -3.19 18.09
CA VAL A 37 -10.81 -3.82 18.08
C VAL A 37 -10.78 -5.03 17.16
N ARG A 38 -11.82 -5.87 17.17
CA ARG A 38 -11.94 -7.01 16.26
C ARG A 38 -11.96 -6.55 14.79
N GLU A 39 -12.78 -5.57 14.45
CA GLU A 39 -12.84 -5.06 13.06
C GLU A 39 -11.50 -4.47 12.63
N LEU A 40 -10.85 -3.68 13.49
CA LEU A 40 -9.52 -3.13 13.22
C LEU A 40 -8.49 -4.24 12.97
N ALA A 41 -8.48 -5.29 13.79
CA ALA A 41 -7.56 -6.42 13.62
C ALA A 41 -7.80 -7.18 12.31
N ILE A 42 -9.06 -7.39 11.92
CA ILE A 42 -9.41 -8.06 10.66
C ILE A 42 -9.00 -7.21 9.46
N VAL A 43 -9.27 -5.90 9.49
CA VAL A 43 -8.88 -4.97 8.41
C VAL A 43 -7.36 -4.88 8.31
N GLY A 44 -6.66 -4.74 9.43
CA GLY A 44 -5.19 -4.72 9.46
C GLY A 44 -4.57 -6.01 8.92
N ALA A 45 -5.09 -7.17 9.30
CA ALA A 45 -4.61 -8.45 8.77
C ALA A 45 -4.84 -8.57 7.25
N ARG A 46 -6.01 -8.14 6.75
CA ARG A 46 -6.30 -8.13 5.31
C ARG A 46 -5.39 -7.18 4.54
N HIS A 47 -5.07 -6.02 5.12
CA HIS A 47 -4.15 -5.07 4.53
C HIS A 47 -2.76 -5.67 4.41
N LEU A 48 -2.22 -6.25 5.49
CA LEU A 48 -0.91 -6.91 5.48
C LEU A 48 -0.83 -8.08 4.48
N ILE A 49 -1.90 -8.89 4.39
CA ILE A 49 -1.97 -10.00 3.42
C ILE A 49 -2.13 -9.48 1.98
N GLY A 50 -2.81 -8.34 1.81
CA GLY A 50 -3.05 -7.71 0.51
C GLY A 50 -1.87 -6.89 -0.01
N GLU A 51 -1.00 -6.38 0.87
CA GLU A 51 0.17 -5.56 0.51
C GLU A 51 1.36 -6.39 0.00
N GLU A 52 1.51 -7.66 0.40
CA GLU A 52 2.67 -8.49 0.03
C GLU A 52 2.87 -8.73 -1.49
N PRO A 53 1.83 -8.87 -2.35
CA PRO A 53 2.06 -9.04 -3.78
C PRO A 53 2.14 -7.72 -4.55
N GLU A 54 1.51 -6.65 -4.07
CA GLU A 54 1.30 -5.44 -4.87
C GLU A 54 2.55 -4.56 -4.92
N ASP A 55 3.29 -4.44 -3.81
CA ASP A 55 4.53 -3.66 -3.77
C ASP A 55 5.69 -4.37 -4.48
N ALA A 56 5.82 -5.69 -4.32
CA ALA A 56 6.83 -6.48 -5.04
C ALA A 56 6.54 -6.48 -6.56
N ARG A 57 5.28 -6.65 -6.96
CA ARG A 57 4.87 -6.60 -8.37
C ARG A 57 5.02 -5.20 -8.95
N ARG A 58 4.69 -4.16 -8.19
CA ARG A 58 4.88 -2.77 -8.59
C ARG A 58 6.37 -2.45 -8.76
N GLN A 59 7.21 -2.89 -7.83
CA GLN A 59 8.65 -2.72 -7.92
C GLN A 59 9.22 -3.44 -9.16
N GLU A 60 8.78 -4.67 -9.42
CA GLU A 60 9.16 -5.44 -10.62
C GLU A 60 8.73 -4.73 -11.91
N LEU A 61 7.52 -4.19 -11.97
CA LEU A 61 7.03 -3.41 -13.12
C LEU A 61 7.79 -2.09 -13.30
N LEU A 62 8.21 -1.43 -12.21
CA LEU A 62 9.03 -0.23 -12.27
C LEU A 62 10.46 -0.54 -12.74
N GLU A 63 11.02 -1.68 -12.34
CA GLU A 63 12.33 -2.16 -12.80
C GLU A 63 12.31 -2.57 -14.27
N GLU A 64 11.24 -3.23 -14.73
CA GLU A 64 11.01 -3.55 -16.13
C GLU A 64 10.90 -2.28 -16.98
N LEU A 65 10.14 -1.29 -16.49
CA LEU A 65 10.04 0.03 -17.12
C LEU A 65 11.42 0.70 -17.20
N ALA A 66 12.16 0.78 -16.09
CA ALA A 66 13.48 1.40 -16.04
C ALA A 66 14.51 0.72 -16.96
N ARG A 67 14.44 -0.61 -17.10
CA ARG A 67 15.26 -1.36 -18.05
C ARG A 67 14.96 -0.96 -19.49
N GLY A 68 13.69 -0.76 -19.83
CA GLY A 68 13.29 -0.23 -21.13
C GLY A 68 13.92 1.12 -21.45
N PHE A 69 14.07 2.01 -20.46
CA PHE A 69 14.76 3.31 -20.65
C PHE A 69 16.29 3.20 -20.77
N THR A 70 16.90 2.14 -20.23
CA THR A 70 18.36 1.97 -20.19
C THR A 70 18.89 1.19 -21.39
N GLU A 71 18.07 0.31 -21.97
CA GLU A 71 18.42 -0.54 -23.12
C GLU A 71 17.47 -0.27 -24.31
N PRO A 72 17.74 0.78 -25.12
CA PRO A 72 16.82 1.22 -26.15
C PRO A 72 16.51 0.16 -27.20
N GLU A 73 17.47 -0.72 -27.46
CA GLU A 73 17.44 -1.74 -28.50
C GLU A 73 16.51 -2.92 -28.19
N THR A 74 16.21 -3.16 -26.91
CA THR A 74 15.38 -4.30 -26.44
C THR A 74 14.03 -3.86 -25.89
N ALA A 75 13.82 -2.56 -25.68
CA ALA A 75 12.64 -2.01 -25.01
C ALA A 75 11.33 -2.10 -25.79
N GLY A 76 11.36 -2.36 -27.11
CA GLY A 76 10.17 -2.32 -27.96
C GLY A 76 9.50 -0.94 -28.04
N VAL A 77 10.17 0.10 -27.52
CA VAL A 77 9.74 1.49 -27.52
C VAL A 77 10.43 2.22 -28.66
N ASP A 78 9.67 2.94 -29.47
CA ASP A 78 10.23 3.81 -30.51
C ASP A 78 10.80 5.09 -29.87
N TRP A 79 12.08 5.01 -29.53
CA TRP A 79 12.82 6.11 -28.89
C TRP A 79 12.91 7.35 -29.75
N ASP A 80 12.85 7.21 -31.07
CA ASP A 80 12.88 8.36 -31.98
C ASP A 80 11.55 9.10 -31.93
N VAL A 81 10.41 8.39 -31.86
CA VAL A 81 9.09 9.00 -31.62
C VAL A 81 9.04 9.72 -30.27
N LEU A 82 9.60 9.14 -29.21
CA LEU A 82 9.67 9.80 -27.90
C LEU A 82 10.59 11.02 -27.91
N ARG A 83 11.72 10.97 -28.62
CA ARG A 83 12.65 12.10 -28.77
C ARG A 83 12.01 13.25 -29.55
N ASP A 84 11.29 12.95 -30.62
CA ASP A 84 10.52 13.92 -31.41
C ASP A 84 9.36 14.53 -30.62
N ALA A 85 8.65 13.73 -29.83
CA ALA A 85 7.62 14.22 -28.93
C ALA A 85 8.20 15.17 -27.88
N ARG A 86 9.35 14.83 -27.30
CA ARG A 86 10.07 15.70 -26.35
C ARG A 86 10.48 17.03 -26.99
N HIS A 87 11.10 17.01 -28.17
CA HIS A 87 11.54 18.23 -28.86
C HIS A 87 10.37 19.16 -29.22
N ARG A 88 9.19 18.60 -29.56
CA ARG A 88 7.98 19.39 -29.83
C ARG A 88 7.34 19.96 -28.56
N ALA A 89 7.31 19.18 -27.48
CA ALA A 89 6.70 19.58 -26.21
C ALA A 89 7.57 20.58 -25.43
N TRP A 90 8.89 20.42 -25.48
CA TRP A 90 9.88 21.30 -24.87
C TRP A 90 10.99 21.59 -25.88
N PRO A 91 10.80 22.58 -26.78
CA PRO A 91 11.86 23.03 -27.65
C PRO A 91 12.99 23.63 -26.79
N GLU A 92 14.17 23.01 -26.86
CA GLU A 92 15.38 23.55 -26.25
C GLU A 92 15.65 24.93 -26.88
N ARG A 93 15.77 25.96 -26.02
CA ARG A 93 16.01 27.35 -26.42
C ARG A 93 17.46 27.57 -26.84
#